data_AF-A0A7K2X7J3-F1
#
_entry.id   AF-A0A7K2X7J3-F1
#
_cell.length_a   1.000
_cell.length_b   1.000
_cell.length_c   1.000
_cell.angle_alpha   90.00
_cell.angle_beta   90.00
_cell.angle_gamma   90.00
#
_symmetry.space_group_name_H-M   'P 1'
#
loop_
_entity.id
_entity.type
_entity.pdbx_description
1 polymer ?
#
loop_
_entity_poly.entity_id
_entity_poly.type
_entity_poly.pdbx_seq_one_letter_code
_entity_poly.pdbx_strand_id
1 'polypeptide(L)' 'AGGRPRVADLRAPLLVLLAERSRTHRAAEVADRVRRTLPEAEVVLLPGATHHSLPLTAPERLDERLLAFLG' A
#
# COMPACT_ATOMS: atom_id res chain seq x y z
N ALA A 1 13.95 -13.11 20.97
CA ALA A 1 12.91 -12.12 20.64
C ALA A 1 13.17 -11.59 19.24
N GLY A 2 12.19 -11.64 18.33
CA GLY A 2 12.35 -11.10 16.97
C GLY A 2 12.19 -9.59 16.96
N GLY A 3 13.23 -8.86 16.56
CA GLY A 3 13.15 -7.42 16.34
C GLY A 3 12.29 -7.09 15.12
N ARG A 4 11.72 -5.88 15.07
CA ARG A 4 11.01 -5.42 13.86
C ARG A 4 12.02 -5.28 12.72
N PRO A 5 11.79 -5.90 11.55
CA PRO A 5 12.68 -5.74 10.40
C PRO A 5 12.80 -4.27 9.99
N ARG A 6 14.00 -3.87 9.58
CA ARG A 6 14.17 -2.55 8.97
C ARG A 6 13.61 -2.61 7.56
N VAL A 7 12.71 -1.68 7.26
CA VAL A 7 12.05 -1.62 5.96
C VAL A 7 13.06 -1.51 4.81
N ALA A 8 14.16 -0.77 5.01
CA ALA A 8 15.24 -0.62 4.03
C ALA A 8 15.97 -1.94 3.66
N ASP A 9 15.83 -2.99 4.47
CA ASP A 9 16.47 -4.28 4.20
C ASP A 9 15.57 -5.23 3.39
N LEU A 10 14.33 -4.83 3.06
CA LEU A 10 13.42 -5.63 2.23
C LEU A 10 13.96 -5.76 0.80
N ARG A 11 14.01 -6.99 0.29
CA ARG A 11 14.52 -7.32 -1.05
C ARG A 11 13.47 -7.90 -2.01
N ALA A 12 12.27 -8.17 -1.53
CA ALA A 12 11.18 -8.68 -2.36
C ALA A 12 10.48 -7.53 -3.11
N PRO A 13 9.92 -7.79 -4.31
CA PRO A 13 8.96 -6.87 -4.92
C PRO A 13 7.87 -6.52 -3.91
N LEU A 14 7.49 -5.25 -3.85
CA LEU A 14 6.52 -4.77 -2.86
C LEU A 14 5.46 -3.90 -3.52
N LEU A 15 4.21 -4.28 -3.32
CA LEU A 15 3.05 -3.46 -3.61
C LEU A 15 2.48 -2.88 -2.29
N VAL A 16 2.29 -1.57 -2.25
CA VAL A 16 1.67 -0.87 -1.12
C VAL A 16 0.39 -0.19 -1.59
N LEU A 17 -0.74 -0.65 -1.06
CA LEU A 17 -2.08 -0.15 -1.38
C LEU A 17 -2.63 0.64 -0.20
N LEU A 18 -3.03 1.89 -0.44
CA LEU A 18 -3.50 2.81 0.59
C LEU A 18 -4.88 3.35 0.21
N ALA A 19 -5.80 3.35 1.18
CA ALA A 19 -7.09 4.01 1.02
C ALA A 19 -6.93 5.53 1.15
N GLU A 20 -7.29 6.30 0.12
CA GLU A 20 -7.16 7.77 0.12
C GLU A 20 -7.84 8.41 1.33
N ARG A 21 -9.04 7.95 1.69
CA ARG A 21 -9.85 8.45 2.81
C ARG A 21 -9.68 7.62 4.08
N SER A 22 -8.50 7.02 4.28
CA SER A 22 -8.17 6.30 5.51
C SER A 22 -8.25 7.22 6.73
N ARG A 23 -8.92 6.77 7.80
CA ARG A 23 -8.94 7.45 9.11
C ARG A 23 -7.86 6.93 10.07
N THR A 24 -7.20 5.83 9.71
CA THR A 24 -6.17 5.18 10.54
C THR A 24 -4.80 5.82 10.36
N HIS A 25 -4.54 6.44 9.21
CA HIS A 25 -3.29 7.13 8.89
C HIS A 25 -3.51 8.12 7.75
N ARG A 26 -2.63 9.11 7.62
CA ARG A 26 -2.64 10.04 6.47
C ARG A 26 -2.03 9.35 5.25
N ALA A 27 -2.90 8.81 4.40
CA ALA A 27 -2.51 7.95 3.28
C ALA A 27 -1.49 8.61 2.34
N ALA A 28 -1.65 9.89 2.01
CA ALA A 28 -0.69 10.62 1.18
C ALA A 28 0.71 10.71 1.83
N GLU A 29 0.80 11.06 3.11
CA GLU A 29 2.08 11.14 3.83
C GLU A 29 2.77 9.78 3.93
N VAL A 30 1.99 8.71 4.14
CA VAL A 30 2.51 7.33 4.14
C VAL A 30 3.03 6.97 2.75
N ALA A 31 2.29 7.26 1.69
CA ALA A 31 2.70 6.99 0.32
C ALA A 31 4.05 7.66 -0.01
N ASP A 32 4.18 8.94 0.34
CA ASP A 32 5.42 9.69 0.09
C ASP A 32 6.59 9.15 0.91
N ARG A 33 6.34 8.72 2.15
CA ARG A 33 7.37 8.08 2.97
C ARG A 33 7.83 6.75 2.36
N VAL A 34 6.90 5.93 1.87
CA VAL A 34 7.23 4.67 1.22
C VAL A 34 8.07 4.93 -0.03
N ARG A 35 7.64 5.83 -0.92
CA ARG A 35 8.41 6.19 -2.13
C ARG A 35 9.85 6.63 -1.84
N ARG A 36 10.07 7.36 -0.74
CA ARG A 36 11.42 7.77 -0.31
C ARG A 36 12.24 6.64 0.31
N THR A 37 11.60 5.70 1.01
CA THR A 37 12.29 4.65 1.78
C THR A 37 12.51 3.38 0.96
N LEU A 38 11.61 3.12 0.01
CA LEU A 38 11.51 1.93 -0.82
C LEU A 38 11.25 2.38 -2.27
N PRO A 39 12.27 2.89 -2.97
CA PRO A 39 12.10 3.46 -4.31
C PRO A 39 11.60 2.44 -5.34
N GLU A 40 11.86 1.15 -5.11
CA GLU A 40 11.42 0.04 -5.98
C GLU A 40 9.99 -0.46 -5.67
N ALA A 41 9.33 0.08 -4.64
CA ALA A 41 7.97 -0.34 -4.30
C ALA A 41 6.94 0.32 -5.22
N GLU A 42 5.94 -0.44 -5.66
CA GLU A 42 4.75 0.11 -6.28
C GLU A 42 3.84 0.68 -5.19
N VAL A 43 3.46 1.97 -5.32
CA VAL A 43 2.66 2.66 -4.30
C VAL A 43 1.40 3.26 -4.92
N VAL A 44 0.25 2.71 -4.54
CA VAL A 44 -1.06 3.11 -5.06
C VAL A 44 -1.93 3.69 -3.94
N LEU A 45 -2.46 4.89 -4.20
CA LEU A 45 -3.56 5.48 -3.44
C LEU A 45 -4.87 5.19 -4.17
N LEU A 46 -5.76 4.42 -3.55
CA LEU A 46 -7.06 4.07 -4.12
C LEU A 46 -8.05 5.22 -3.87
N PRO A 47 -8.51 5.92 -4.92
CA PRO A 47 -9.35 7.10 -4.76
C PRO A 47 -10.71 6.75 -4.15
N GLY A 48 -11.17 7.57 -3.22
CA GLY A 48 -12.45 7.38 -2.53
C GLY A 48 -12.52 6.20 -1.57
N ALA A 49 -11.51 5.31 -1.56
CA ALA A 49 -11.48 4.20 -0.63
C ALA A 49 -11.26 4.68 0.81
N THR A 50 -11.90 4.00 1.75
CA THR A 50 -11.69 4.10 3.20
C THR A 50 -11.00 2.82 3.67
N HIS A 51 -10.44 2.84 4.89
CA HIS A 51 -9.81 1.66 5.47
C HIS A 51 -10.73 0.43 5.51
N HIS A 52 -12.02 0.61 5.83
CA HIS A 52 -12.99 -0.49 5.89
C HIS A 52 -13.60 -0.86 4.54
N SER A 53 -13.48 0.03 3.54
CA SER A 53 -14.01 -0.24 2.21
C SER A 53 -12.97 -0.90 1.30
N LEU A 54 -11.68 -0.77 1.62
CA LEU A 54 -10.60 -1.47 0.93
C LEU A 54 -10.88 -2.99 0.84
N PRO A 55 -11.29 -3.68 1.91
CA PRO A 55 -11.61 -5.10 1.84
C PRO A 55 -12.96 -5.45 1.18
N LEU A 56 -13.86 -4.49 0.93
CA LEU A 56 -15.29 -4.78 0.69
C LEU A 56 -16.01 -3.99 -0.42
N THR A 57 -15.59 -2.77 -0.75
CA THR A 57 -16.44 -1.80 -1.49
C THR A 57 -15.82 -1.28 -2.80
N ALA A 58 -14.57 -1.63 -3.09
CA ALA A 58 -13.95 -1.39 -4.40
C ALA A 58 -13.12 -2.60 -4.85
N PRO A 59 -13.71 -3.81 -4.90
CA PRO A 59 -12.97 -5.04 -5.19
C PRO A 59 -12.27 -4.96 -6.55
N GLU A 60 -12.94 -4.47 -7.58
CA GLU A 60 -12.38 -4.45 -8.95
C GLU A 60 -11.03 -3.72 -9.03
N ARG A 61 -10.93 -2.49 -8.50
CA ARG A 61 -9.68 -1.72 -8.55
C ARG A 61 -8.60 -2.27 -7.63
N LEU A 62 -8.99 -2.90 -6.52
CA LEU A 62 -8.05 -3.58 -5.64
C LEU A 62 -7.50 -4.84 -6.31
N ASP A 63 -8.40 -5.67 -6.81
CA ASP A 63 -8.13 -6.96 -7.44
C ASP A 63 -7.32 -6.78 -8.73
N GLU A 64 -7.65 -5.81 -9.58
CA GLU A 64 -6.86 -5.44 -10.76
C GLU A 64 -5.40 -5.16 -10.40
N ARG A 65 -5.16 -4.40 -9.33
CA ARG A 65 -3.80 -4.05 -8.89
C ARG A 65 -3.07 -5.23 -8.28
N LEU A 66 -3.77 -6.05 -7.49
CA LEU A 66 -3.19 -7.26 -6.91
C LEU A 66 -2.81 -8.27 -7.99
N LEU A 67 -3.72 -8.55 -8.93
CA LEU A 67 -3.48 -9.49 -10.02
C LEU A 67 -2.36 -9.01 -10.93
N ALA A 68 -2.37 -7.73 -11.33
CA ALA A 68 -1.29 -7.16 -12.15
C ALA A 68 0.09 -7.25 -11.48
N PHE A 69 0.16 -7.10 -10.16
CA PHE A 69 1.41 -7.22 -9.42
C PHE A 69 1.89 -8.66 -9.27
N LEU A 70 0.96 -9.62 -9.12
CA LEU A 70 1.29 -11.03 -8.92
C LEU A 70 1.61 -11.78 -10.22
N GLY A 71 1.20 -11.26 -11.38
CA GLY A 71 1.40 -11.89 -12.69
C GLY A 71 0.24 -12.80 -13.07
#